data_AF-A0A7J8R4U0-F1
#
_entry.id   AF-A0A7J8R4U0-F1
#
_cell.length_a   1.000
_cell.length_b   1.000
_cell.length_c   1.000
_cell.angle_alpha   90.00
_cell.angle_beta   90.00
_cell.angle_gamma   90.00
#
_symmetry.space_group_name_H-M   'P 1'
#
loop_
_entity.id
_entity.type
_entity.pdbx_description
1 polymer ?
#
loop_
_entity_poly.entity_id
_entity_poly.type
_entity_poly.pdbx_seq_one_letter_code
_entity_poly.pdbx_strand_id
1 'polypeptide(L)'
;MALLGKEKIIPQRSEVWAHFTKIINSEGASKTKCNYCEKEFYCDMKKYGTGSLKYHISSWSSKEEWHLSTWRLDQEACRKGLAQIIVIDELPFKFVESEGFRKFMFMACTKFHIPSRTTMIRDVYKLYLDERAKIKQL
;
A
#
# COMPACT_ATOMS: atom_id res chain seq x y z
N MET A 1 50.34 -3.01 5.78
CA MET A 1 49.01 -2.72 6.38
C MET A 1 48.62 -1.31 5.95
N ALA A 2 47.80 -1.17 4.89
CA ALA A 2 47.37 0.14 4.38
C ALA A 2 45.94 0.43 4.84
N LEU A 3 45.74 1.63 5.39
CA LEU A 3 44.52 2.10 6.05
C LEU A 3 43.38 2.30 5.03
N LEU A 4 42.22 1.70 5.31
CA LEU A 4 40.97 1.89 4.56
C LEU A 4 40.46 3.33 4.76
N GLY A 5 40.47 4.11 3.68
CA GLY A 5 39.88 5.45 3.62
C GLY A 5 38.38 5.39 3.84
N LYS A 6 37.88 6.12 4.84
CA LYS A 6 36.45 6.30 5.11
C LYS A 6 35.83 7.09 3.95
N GLU A 7 34.99 6.45 3.14
CA GLU A 7 34.23 7.13 2.09
C GLU A 7 33.24 8.14 2.70
N LYS A 8 33.30 9.39 2.22
CA LYS A 8 32.43 10.49 2.61
C LYS A 8 30.99 10.20 2.16
N ILE A 9 30.04 10.13 3.11
CA ILE A 9 28.61 10.02 2.80
C ILE A 9 28.12 11.39 2.29
N ILE A 10 27.90 11.49 0.99
CA ILE A 10 27.37 12.70 0.34
C ILE A 10 25.85 12.77 0.57
N PRO A 11 25.30 13.86 1.15
CA PRO A 11 23.87 13.99 1.36
C PRO A 11 23.13 14.05 0.02
N GLN A 12 22.11 13.20 -0.13
CA GLN A 12 21.38 13.03 -1.38
C GLN A 12 20.42 14.21 -1.62
N ARG A 13 20.51 14.83 -2.80
CA ARG A 13 19.85 16.12 -3.14
C ARG A 13 18.37 16.02 -3.55
N SER A 14 17.82 14.81 -3.70
CA SER A 14 16.50 14.59 -4.33
C SER A 14 15.52 13.89 -3.38
N GLU A 15 14.29 14.42 -3.26
CA GLU A 15 13.20 13.85 -2.45
C GLU A 15 12.85 12.40 -2.82
N VAL A 16 13.14 12.00 -4.06
CA VAL A 16 12.96 10.64 -4.58
C VAL A 16 13.56 9.59 -3.64
N TRP A 17 14.68 9.89 -2.98
CA TRP A 17 15.37 8.96 -2.08
C TRP A 17 14.60 8.61 -0.80
N ALA A 18 13.57 9.38 -0.41
CA ALA A 18 12.69 9.01 0.71
C ALA A 18 11.90 7.70 0.45
N HIS A 19 11.80 7.30 -0.82
CA HIS A 19 11.00 6.16 -1.27
C HIS A 19 11.84 4.91 -1.57
N PHE A 20 13.16 4.97 -1.41
CA PHE A 20 14.06 3.88 -1.73
C PHE A 20 15.09 3.62 -0.63
N THR A 21 15.46 2.35 -0.48
CA THR A 21 16.51 1.90 0.44
C THR A 21 17.75 1.48 -0.36
N LYS A 22 18.91 2.07 -0.07
CA LYS A 22 20.18 1.73 -0.72
C LYS A 22 20.69 0.39 -0.21
N ILE A 23 21.04 -0.51 -1.14
CA ILE A 23 21.65 -1.81 -0.88
C ILE A 23 23.07 -1.77 -1.43
N ILE A 24 24.05 -2.11 -0.60
CA ILE A 24 25.47 -2.16 -0.99
C ILE A 24 25.89 -3.62 -0.97
N ASN A 25 26.27 -4.16 -2.13
CA ASN A 25 26.87 -5.48 -2.21
C ASN A 25 28.38 -5.39 -1.93
N SER A 26 28.95 -6.47 -1.40
CA SER A 26 30.40 -6.63 -1.14
C SER A 26 31.29 -6.38 -2.36
N GLU A 27 30.72 -6.38 -3.57
CA GLU A 27 31.40 -6.13 -4.85
C GLU A 27 31.35 -4.66 -5.32
N GLY A 28 30.84 -3.73 -4.50
CA GLY A 28 30.85 -2.30 -4.82
C GLY A 28 29.72 -1.81 -5.73
N ALA A 29 28.82 -2.70 -6.17
CA ALA A 29 27.58 -2.30 -6.85
C ALA A 29 26.57 -1.77 -5.83
N SER A 30 26.24 -0.46 -5.90
CA SER A 30 25.10 0.08 -5.17
C SER A 30 23.81 -0.18 -5.93
N LYS A 31 22.95 -1.02 -5.39
CA LYS A 31 21.56 -1.12 -5.83
C LYS A 31 20.68 -0.27 -4.91
N THR A 32 19.47 0.01 -5.35
CA THR A 32 18.47 0.65 -4.52
C THR A 32 17.15 -0.07 -4.70
N LYS A 33 16.48 -0.38 -3.59
CA LYS A 33 15.21 -1.11 -3.58
C LYS A 33 14.09 -0.14 -3.30
N CYS A 34 13.01 -0.21 -4.06
CA CYS A 34 11.80 0.57 -3.76
C CYS A 34 11.10 0.01 -2.52
N ASN A 35 10.71 0.90 -1.62
CA ASN A 35 10.08 0.52 -0.35
C ASN A 35 8.63 0.02 -0.51
N TYR A 36 8.00 0.23 -1.67
CA TYR A 36 6.60 -0.10 -1.91
C TYR A 36 6.39 -1.33 -2.81
N CYS A 37 7.35 -1.60 -3.70
CA CYS A 37 7.22 -2.61 -4.73
C CYS A 37 8.33 -3.64 -4.75
N GLU A 38 9.33 -3.45 -3.89
CA GLU A 38 10.50 -4.29 -3.78
C GLU A 38 11.38 -4.40 -5.04
N LYS A 39 11.06 -3.66 -6.12
CA LYS A 39 11.86 -3.63 -7.33
C LYS A 39 13.23 -3.00 -7.05
N GLU A 40 14.27 -3.70 -7.48
CA GLU A 40 15.65 -3.24 -7.42
C GLU A 40 16.02 -2.43 -8.66
N PHE A 41 16.72 -1.33 -8.43
CA PHE A 41 17.27 -0.46 -9.44
C PHE A 41 18.77 -0.34 -9.21
N TYR A 42 19.54 -0.27 -10.30
CA TYR A 42 20.97 0.03 -10.20
C TYR A 42 21.17 1.50 -9.87
N CYS A 43 22.06 1.77 -8.91
CA CYS A 43 22.52 3.10 -8.58
C CYS A 43 24.01 3.18 -8.85
N ASP A 44 24.40 3.98 -9.84
CA ASP A 44 25.79 4.41 -10.00
C ASP A 44 25.76 5.94 -9.94
N MET A 45 26.23 6.51 -8.83
CA MET A 45 26.23 7.96 -8.60
C MET A 45 27.02 8.73 -9.67
N LYS A 46 27.87 8.05 -10.45
CA LYS A 46 28.66 8.66 -11.53
C LYS A 46 28.02 8.50 -12.92
N LYS A 47 27.08 7.56 -13.11
CA LYS A 47 26.54 7.21 -14.43
C LYS A 47 25.03 7.36 -14.59
N TYR A 48 24.23 7.33 -13.52
CA TYR A 48 22.77 7.36 -13.62
C TYR A 48 22.14 8.49 -12.80
N GLY A 49 21.32 9.31 -13.44
CA GLY A 49 20.50 10.34 -12.76
C GLY A 49 19.27 9.75 -12.05
N THR A 50 18.58 10.56 -11.24
CA THR A 50 17.37 10.13 -10.48
C THR A 50 16.09 10.01 -11.32
N GLY A 51 16.18 10.18 -12.64
CA GLY A 51 15.03 10.20 -13.55
C GLY A 51 14.26 8.88 -13.60
N SER A 52 14.97 7.75 -13.60
CA SER A 52 14.35 6.41 -13.59
C SER A 52 13.57 6.14 -12.30
N LEU A 53 14.14 6.52 -11.16
CA LEU A 53 13.50 6.41 -9.84
C LEU A 53 12.29 7.36 -9.71
N LYS A 54 12.40 8.58 -10.24
CA LYS A 54 11.29 9.56 -10.28
C LYS A 54 10.15 9.05 -11.16
N TYR A 55 10.44 8.55 -12.36
CA TYR A 55 9.45 7.95 -13.25
C TYR A 55 8.82 6.71 -12.60
N HIS A 56 9.60 5.90 -11.88
CA HIS A 56 9.08 4.76 -11.13
C HIS A 56 8.06 5.20 -10.08
N ILE A 57 8.35 6.21 -9.25
CA ILE A 57 7.38 6.72 -8.25
C ILE A 57 6.13 7.29 -8.95
N SER A 58 6.30 8.11 -9.99
CA SER A 58 5.17 8.72 -10.70
C SER A 58 4.28 7.68 -11.40
N SER A 59 4.89 6.62 -11.95
CA SER A 59 4.16 5.52 -12.58
C SER A 59 3.62 4.50 -11.57
N TRP A 60 4.24 4.35 -10.40
CA TRP A 60 3.74 3.51 -9.30
C TRP A 60 2.36 3.97 -8.82
N SER A 61 2.13 5.30 -8.77
CA SER A 61 0.80 5.86 -8.50
C SER A 61 -0.28 5.46 -9.53
N SER A 62 0.10 4.87 -10.67
CA SER A 62 -0.81 4.54 -11.78
C SER A 62 -0.76 3.09 -12.28
N LYS A 63 0.20 2.26 -11.85
CA LYS A 63 0.34 0.87 -12.35
C LYS A 63 0.72 -0.11 -11.25
N GLU A 64 -0.27 -0.83 -10.74
CA GLU A 64 -0.08 -2.12 -10.10
C GLU A 64 -0.27 -3.25 -11.11
N GLU A 65 0.82 -3.69 -11.73
CA GLU A 65 0.86 -4.88 -12.57
C GLU A 65 1.78 -5.92 -11.91
N TRP A 66 1.18 -6.81 -11.12
CA TRP A 66 1.77 -8.06 -10.66
C TRP A 66 1.01 -9.19 -11.35
N HIS A 67 1.66 -9.88 -12.30
CA HIS A 67 1.08 -11.01 -13.00
C HIS A 67 1.72 -12.30 -12.49
N LEU A 68 1.02 -13.00 -11.59
CA LEU A 68 1.07 -14.46 -11.41
C LEU A 68 -0.11 -14.86 -10.50
N SER A 69 -1.17 -15.34 -11.14
CA SER A 69 -2.57 -15.43 -10.69
C SER A 69 -3.24 -14.07 -10.52
N THR A 70 -4.30 -13.83 -11.28
CA THR A 70 -5.14 -12.64 -11.17
C THR A 70 -5.87 -12.68 -9.82
N TRP A 71 -5.21 -12.27 -8.72
CA TRP A 71 -5.90 -12.04 -7.45
C TRP A 71 -6.88 -10.89 -7.65
N ARG A 72 -8.13 -11.24 -7.94
CA ARG A 72 -9.23 -10.29 -7.98
C ARG A 72 -9.66 -10.08 -6.55
N LEU A 73 -9.40 -8.88 -6.03
CA LEU A 73 -9.98 -8.45 -4.77
C LEU A 73 -11.50 -8.52 -4.90
N ASP A 74 -12.12 -9.40 -4.12
CA ASP A 74 -13.57 -9.46 -4.01
C ASP A 74 -14.05 -8.27 -3.17
N GLN A 75 -14.48 -7.22 -3.85
CA GLN A 75 -14.99 -6.01 -3.23
C GLN A 75 -16.21 -6.29 -2.34
N GLU A 76 -17.06 -7.23 -2.72
CA GLU A 76 -18.25 -7.54 -1.94
C GLU A 76 -17.87 -8.25 -0.64
N ALA A 77 -16.96 -9.22 -0.70
CA ALA A 77 -16.43 -9.88 0.48
C ALA A 77 -15.74 -8.89 1.44
N CYS A 78 -14.87 -8.01 0.91
CA CYS A 78 -14.20 -7.00 1.74
C CYS A 78 -15.17 -5.99 2.36
N ARG A 79 -16.20 -5.53 1.62
CA ARG A 79 -17.24 -4.65 2.17
C ARG A 79 -18.05 -5.33 3.26
N LYS A 80 -18.39 -6.61 3.07
CA LYS A 80 -19.10 -7.39 4.09
C LYS A 80 -18.27 -7.53 5.37
N GLY A 81 -16.97 -7.82 5.24
CA GLY A 81 -16.04 -7.84 6.37
C GLY A 81 -15.94 -6.48 7.07
N LEU A 82 -15.87 -5.38 6.32
CA LEU A 82 -15.88 -4.03 6.89
C LEU A 82 -17.18 -3.71 7.63
N ALA A 83 -18.33 -4.14 7.11
CA ALA A 83 -19.62 -3.99 7.79
C ALA A 83 -19.67 -4.80 9.09
N GLN A 84 -19.08 -6.00 9.10
CA GLN A 84 -18.97 -6.81 10.32
C GLN A 84 -18.08 -6.13 11.37
N ILE A 85 -16.95 -5.55 11.00
CA ILE A 85 -16.08 -4.77 11.92
C ILE A 85 -16.89 -3.65 12.57
N ILE A 86 -17.64 -2.87 11.78
CA ILE A 86 -18.48 -1.78 12.31
C ILE A 86 -19.49 -2.29 13.34
N VAL A 87 -20.12 -3.44 13.08
CA VAL A 87 -21.14 -4.01 13.98
C VAL A 87 -20.50 -4.63 15.23
N ILE A 88 -19.42 -5.39 15.08
CA ILE A 88 -18.74 -6.11 16.16
C ILE A 88 -18.07 -5.12 17.13
N ASP A 89 -17.36 -4.13 16.57
CA ASP A 89 -16.61 -3.14 17.35
C ASP A 89 -17.43 -1.88 17.66
N GLU A 90 -18.74 -1.91 17.37
CA GLU A 90 -19.69 -0.81 17.60
C GLU A 90 -19.21 0.56 17.10
N LEU A 91 -18.51 0.57 15.96
CA LEU A 91 -17.90 1.79 15.44
C LEU A 91 -18.95 2.72 14.81
N PRO A 92 -18.78 4.05 14.92
CA PRO A 92 -19.61 4.98 14.16
C PRO A 92 -19.50 4.69 12.66
N PHE A 93 -20.61 4.72 11.91
CA PHE A 93 -20.56 4.51 10.45
C PHE A 93 -19.64 5.47 9.69
N LYS A 94 -19.35 6.64 10.27
CA LYS A 94 -18.39 7.63 9.75
C LYS A 94 -16.93 7.15 9.82
N PHE A 95 -16.64 6.06 10.55
CA PHE A 95 -15.30 5.50 10.70
C PHE A 95 -14.58 5.28 9.36
N VAL A 96 -15.31 4.80 8.34
CA VAL A 96 -14.76 4.54 7.00
C VAL A 96 -14.29 5.80 6.27
N GLU A 97 -14.76 6.98 6.70
CA GLU A 97 -14.37 8.28 6.15
C GLU A 97 -13.21 8.91 6.93
N SER A 98 -12.74 8.27 8.01
CA SER A 98 -11.63 8.79 8.80
C SER A 98 -10.32 8.77 8.00
N GLU A 99 -9.53 9.82 8.17
CA GLU A 99 -8.26 9.96 7.44
C GLU A 99 -7.29 8.83 7.78
N GLY A 100 -7.21 8.44 9.06
CA GLY A 100 -6.36 7.35 9.52
C GLY A 100 -6.73 6.01 8.87
N PHE A 101 -8.02 5.66 8.86
CA PHE A 101 -8.49 4.44 8.21
C PHE A 101 -8.23 4.47 6.70
N ARG A 102 -8.47 5.60 6.02
CA ARG A 102 -8.21 5.74 4.58
C ARG A 102 -6.73 5.57 4.24
N LYS A 103 -5.84 6.15 5.04
CA LYS A 103 -4.38 5.97 4.89
C LYS A 103 -3.97 4.53 5.13
N PHE A 104 -4.49 3.91 6.18
CA PHE A 104 -4.24 2.50 6.47
C PHE A 104 -4.67 1.60 5.32
N MET A 105 -5.91 1.76 4.84
CA MET A 105 -6.43 0.98 3.71
C MET A 105 -5.68 1.25 2.42
N PHE A 106 -5.21 2.48 2.18
CA PHE A 106 -4.36 2.78 1.04
C PHE A 106 -3.03 2.01 1.09
N MET A 107 -2.42 1.86 2.27
CA MET A 107 -1.19 1.06 2.43
C MET A 107 -1.45 -0.43 2.37
N ALA A 108 -2.55 -0.91 2.97
CA ALA A 108 -2.85 -2.33 3.07
C ALA A 108 -3.44 -2.91 1.78
N CYS A 109 -4.32 -2.17 1.11
CA CYS A 109 -5.02 -2.60 -0.10
C CYS A 109 -5.50 -1.40 -0.94
N THR A 110 -4.64 -0.92 -1.83
CA THR A 110 -4.91 0.19 -2.76
C THR A 110 -6.13 -0.04 -3.65
N LYS A 111 -6.42 -1.29 -4.01
CA LYS A 111 -7.53 -1.67 -4.89
C LYS A 111 -8.88 -1.68 -4.19
N PHE A 112 -8.93 -1.67 -2.86
CA PHE A 112 -10.20 -1.66 -2.14
C PHE A 112 -10.89 -0.30 -2.26
N HIS A 113 -12.09 -0.27 -2.84
CA HIS A 113 -12.86 0.96 -2.90
C HIS A 113 -13.58 1.16 -1.57
N ILE A 114 -13.04 2.06 -0.74
CA ILE A 114 -13.64 2.35 0.56
C ILE A 114 -15.05 2.91 0.35
N PRO A 115 -16.09 2.20 0.82
CA PRO A 115 -17.47 2.65 0.70
C PRO A 115 -17.72 3.93 1.52
N SER A 116 -18.70 4.72 1.09
CA SER A 116 -19.16 5.87 1.88
C SER A 116 -19.94 5.43 3.12
N ARG A 117 -20.09 6.33 4.09
CA ARG A 117 -20.93 6.10 5.28
C ARG A 117 -22.33 5.61 4.92
N THR A 118 -22.96 6.23 3.92
CA THR A 118 -24.32 5.86 3.47
C THR A 118 -24.36 4.45 2.89
N THR A 119 -23.30 4.04 2.19
CA THR A 119 -23.20 2.66 1.69
C THR A 119 -23.01 1.68 2.85
N MET A 120 -22.19 2.00 3.85
CA MET A 120 -22.05 1.16 5.04
C MET A 120 -23.35 0.97 5.81
N ILE A 121 -24.16 2.03 5.94
CA ILE A 121 -25.49 1.93 6.56
C ILE A 121 -26.36 0.92 5.80
N ARG A 122 -26.37 0.98 4.46
CA ARG A 122 -27.12 0.03 3.63
C ARG A 122 -26.61 -1.40 3.77
N ASP A 123 -25.29 -1.58 3.80
CA ASP A 123 -24.66 -2.90 3.91
C ASP A 123 -24.95 -3.54 5.28
N VAL A 124 -24.85 -2.77 6.37
CA VAL A 124 -25.22 -3.24 7.72
C VAL A 124 -26.71 -3.56 7.81
N TYR A 125 -27.57 -2.73 7.22
CA TYR A 125 -29.00 -3.02 7.19
C TYR A 125 -29.30 -4.32 6.42
N LYS A 126 -28.57 -4.59 5.33
CA LYS A 126 -28.69 -5.85 4.58
C LYS A 126 -28.30 -7.05 5.46
N LEU A 127 -27.21 -6.96 6.22
CA LEU A 127 -26.83 -7.99 7.19
C LEU A 127 -27.95 -8.29 8.19
N TYR A 128 -28.57 -7.24 8.74
CA TYR A 128 -29.71 -7.40 9.64
C TYR A 128 -30.90 -8.12 8.98
N LEU A 129 -31.24 -7.74 7.74
CA LEU A 129 -32.34 -8.40 7.00
C LEU A 129 -32.07 -9.88 6.78
N ASP A 130 -30.84 -10.24 6.41
CA ASP A 130 -30.42 -11.62 6.18
C ASP A 130 -30.52 -12.44 7.48
N GLU A 131 -30.01 -11.92 8.60
CA GLU A 131 -30.12 -12.60 9.90
C GLU A 131 -31.57 -12.71 10.38
N ARG A 132 -32.36 -11.65 10.19
CA ARG A 132 -33.79 -11.69 10.52
C ARG A 132 -34.55 -12.73 9.71
N ALA A 133 -34.20 -12.91 8.44
CA ALA A 133 -34.83 -13.94 7.59
C ALA A 133 -34.49 -15.35 8.08
N LYS A 134 -33.23 -15.60 8.51
CA LYS A 134 -32.82 -16.89 9.09
C LYS A 134 -33.59 -17.20 10.38
N ILE A 135 -33.75 -16.21 11.26
CA ILE A 135 -34.49 -16.39 12.51
C ILE A 135 -35.96 -16.74 12.26
N LYS A 136 -36.58 -16.16 11.22
CA LYS A 136 -37.98 -16.48 10.87
C LYS A 136 -38.18 -17.87 10.28
N GLN A 137 -37.10 -18.55 9.87
CA GLN A 137 -37.13 -19.91 9.34
C GLN A 137 -36.84 -20.97 10.41
N LEU A 138 -36.55 -20.54 11.65
CA LEU A 138 -36.43 -21.38 12.84
C LEU A 138 -37.78 -21.48 13.55
#